data_AF-A0A5M3YS08-F1
#
_entry.id   AF-A0A5M3YS08-F1
#
_cell.length_a   1.000
_cell.length_b   1.000
_cell.length_c   1.000
_cell.angle_alpha   90.00
_cell.angle_beta   90.00
_cell.angle_gamma   90.00
#
_symmetry.space_group_name_H-M   'P 1'
#
loop_
_entity.id
_entity.type
_entity.pdbx_description
1 polymer ?
#
loop_
_entity_poly.entity_id
_entity_poly.type
_entity_poly.pdbx_seq_one_letter_code
_entity_poly.pdbx_strand_id
1 'polypeptide(L)'
;MNNQQDAQQRDDQSAAGLAGKPGTRKKMRPTYSCLSCHKRKVKCDRVKPCGACCLRGTPSECEYGTSKKDRHYIQQSALIEQLMRSCEDLKQQLAEARRLANLPPIKDEGSPTSLAHIKAAEDVVEDDEVWPDQKHVHPHAAYTQALEKSPSPPFSHTSSPPVQEKILLTDPNLANSLMELFVERLVSNFSPRDQAKYGGTIALREASEMRVLSPILCTAFEAASLTFAGRRDGNRTIELAGHTRYSRMLRQLQNALSDPRASKSTEVLVVVLLSTIIEAFKQSSKDSILRHQLGGLELLRSRSPYRHRYGIEQSLFVDLRLYWVTAALVHRKPTFLASKEWLTVPWPADGPPKDILQRLLDIAVDIPAYLSQIDIFLAQLQRGSTGASSPAELVPLQTTIWEQALELQTRLHMWKLMYADPYAKGTPREELDEPSADGFPVFRCRDPNTLQVLPAQILVYPDILLATAMCFYWALGLVVSATDDGLTSVLGLTERYQYACNICRSAKYLIQNIPGCLVSRLMFMLRTAFDTFSDGMIEKEFMTELFLYIGRKLEFPVFSNQCTSSSIRDENR
;
A
#
# COMPACT_ATOMS: atom_id res chain seq x y z
N MET A 1 -50.94 -6.58 22.50
CA MET A 1 -51.29 -7.99 22.80
C MET A 1 -51.56 -8.73 21.50
N ASN A 2 -51.58 -10.06 21.53
CA ASN A 2 -51.62 -11.02 20.41
C ASN A 2 -52.49 -10.58 19.20
N ASN A 3 -52.12 -10.74 17.93
CA ASN A 3 -51.23 -11.69 17.22
C ASN A 3 -51.75 -13.14 17.10
N GLN A 4 -52.44 -13.43 15.98
CA GLN A 4 -52.58 -14.74 15.32
C GLN A 4 -52.90 -14.44 13.82
N GLN A 5 -52.07 -14.80 12.83
CA GLN A 5 -51.70 -16.13 12.31
C GLN A 5 -52.81 -16.74 11.43
N ASP A 6 -52.57 -16.91 10.13
CA ASP A 6 -52.04 -18.12 9.44
C ASP A 6 -53.14 -19.18 9.19
N ALA A 7 -53.21 -19.88 8.04
CA ALA A 7 -52.56 -19.76 6.74
C ALA A 7 -53.28 -20.71 5.74
N GLN A 8 -52.70 -20.95 4.55
CA GLN A 8 -52.93 -22.14 3.69
C GLN A 8 -54.31 -22.19 2.96
N GLN A 9 -54.54 -22.98 1.89
CA GLN A 9 -53.75 -24.07 1.26
C GLN A 9 -54.18 -24.28 -0.23
N ARG A 10 -53.24 -24.71 -1.11
CA ARG A 10 -53.46 -25.60 -2.30
C ARG A 10 -54.36 -25.08 -3.46
N ASP A 11 -54.39 -25.65 -4.67
CA ASP A 11 -53.68 -26.77 -5.35
C ASP A 11 -52.96 -26.23 -6.65
N ASP A 12 -52.29 -26.96 -7.55
CA ASP A 12 -52.23 -28.41 -7.85
C ASP A 12 -50.86 -28.84 -8.43
N GLN A 13 -50.61 -30.14 -8.59
CA GLN A 13 -49.37 -30.76 -9.09
C GLN A 13 -49.60 -31.47 -10.45
N SER A 14 -48.62 -31.51 -11.36
CA SER A 14 -47.65 -32.62 -11.52
C SER A 14 -47.17 -32.64 -13.00
N ALA A 15 -46.15 -33.36 -13.46
CA ALA A 15 -45.31 -34.38 -12.83
C ALA A 15 -43.84 -34.32 -13.29
N ALA A 16 -42.98 -35.07 -12.58
CA ALA A 16 -41.61 -35.43 -12.95
C ALA A 16 -41.53 -36.22 -14.29
N GLY A 17 -40.39 -36.39 -14.96
CA GLY A 17 -38.99 -36.00 -14.66
C GLY A 17 -38.01 -37.17 -14.93
N LEU A 18 -36.70 -36.91 -15.06
CA LEU A 18 -35.59 -37.89 -14.89
C LEU A 18 -34.21 -37.20 -14.99
N ALA A 19 -33.15 -37.85 -14.49
CA ALA A 19 -31.85 -37.22 -14.20
C ALA A 19 -30.80 -37.30 -15.33
N GLY A 20 -29.91 -36.30 -15.41
CA GLY A 20 -28.78 -36.22 -16.35
C GLY A 20 -27.48 -35.71 -15.70
N LYS A 21 -26.34 -36.27 -16.12
CA LYS A 21 -24.99 -36.06 -15.55
C LYS A 21 -24.49 -34.60 -15.68
N PRO A 22 -23.58 -34.13 -14.79
CA PRO A 22 -23.08 -32.75 -14.81
C PRO A 22 -22.34 -32.42 -16.12
N GLY A 23 -22.92 -31.51 -16.90
CA GLY A 23 -22.38 -31.09 -18.20
C GLY A 23 -21.10 -30.24 -18.08
N THR A 24 -20.12 -30.53 -18.92
CA THR A 24 -18.87 -29.77 -19.00
C THR A 24 -19.11 -28.30 -19.37
N ARG A 25 -18.31 -27.38 -18.80
CA ARG A 25 -18.29 -25.97 -19.22
C ARG A 25 -17.90 -25.89 -20.70
N LYS A 26 -18.88 -25.68 -21.59
CA LYS A 26 -18.66 -25.43 -23.02
C LYS A 26 -17.72 -24.22 -23.18
N LYS A 27 -16.51 -24.45 -23.70
CA LYS A 27 -15.62 -23.36 -24.13
C LYS A 27 -16.35 -22.56 -25.22
N MET A 28 -16.73 -21.33 -24.90
CA MET A 28 -17.49 -20.45 -25.80
C MET A 28 -16.58 -20.06 -26.98
N ARG A 29 -16.86 -20.57 -28.18
CA ARG A 29 -16.11 -20.23 -29.39
C ARG A 29 -16.47 -18.79 -29.80
N PRO A 30 -15.51 -17.94 -30.21
CA PRO A 30 -15.82 -16.58 -30.65
C PRO A 30 -16.71 -16.56 -31.90
N THR A 31 -17.72 -15.69 -31.90
CA THR A 31 -18.61 -15.47 -33.05
C THR A 31 -18.01 -14.40 -33.97
N TYR A 32 -17.44 -14.82 -35.10
CA TYR A 32 -16.80 -13.95 -36.10
C TYR A 32 -17.78 -13.38 -37.15
N SER A 33 -19.04 -13.17 -36.81
CA SER A 33 -20.06 -12.58 -37.68
C SER A 33 -20.93 -11.61 -36.88
N CYS A 34 -21.51 -10.60 -37.53
CA CYS A 34 -22.40 -9.66 -36.84
C CYS A 34 -23.61 -10.41 -36.25
N LEU A 35 -24.13 -9.93 -35.13
CA LEU A 35 -25.18 -10.57 -34.35
C LEU A 35 -26.43 -10.85 -35.22
N SER A 36 -26.76 -9.92 -36.12
CA SER A 36 -27.86 -10.04 -37.07
C SER A 36 -27.62 -11.14 -38.13
N CYS A 37 -26.43 -11.25 -38.72
CA CYS A 37 -26.10 -12.35 -39.62
C CYS A 37 -25.99 -13.70 -38.90
N HIS A 38 -25.46 -13.72 -37.67
CA HIS A 38 -25.37 -14.91 -36.84
C HIS A 38 -26.76 -15.45 -36.47
N LYS A 39 -27.66 -14.59 -35.99
CA LYS A 39 -29.06 -14.93 -35.69
C LYS A 39 -29.82 -15.40 -36.93
N ARG A 40 -29.57 -14.78 -38.10
CA ARG A 40 -30.15 -15.15 -39.41
C ARG A 40 -29.43 -16.34 -40.08
N LYS A 41 -28.35 -16.88 -39.50
CA LYS A 41 -27.49 -17.97 -40.04
C LYS A 41 -26.97 -17.74 -41.48
N VAL A 42 -26.72 -16.49 -41.87
CA VAL A 42 -26.22 -16.13 -43.22
C VAL A 42 -24.73 -15.78 -43.20
N LYS A 43 -24.06 -15.93 -44.36
CA LYS A 43 -22.65 -15.54 -44.55
C LYS A 43 -22.50 -14.04 -44.30
N CYS A 44 -21.49 -13.68 -43.50
CA CYS A 44 -21.12 -12.32 -43.18
C CYS A 44 -19.72 -12.04 -43.76
N ASP A 45 -19.61 -10.93 -44.49
CA ASP A 45 -18.40 -10.35 -45.11
C ASP A 45 -17.52 -9.58 -44.11
N ARG A 46 -18.01 -9.35 -42.89
CA ARG A 46 -17.29 -8.76 -41.73
C ARG A 46 -16.98 -7.27 -41.79
N VAL A 47 -17.46 -6.56 -42.80
CA VAL A 47 -17.49 -5.09 -42.85
C VAL A 47 -18.56 -4.54 -41.89
N LYS A 48 -18.47 -3.29 -41.42
CA LYS A 48 -19.54 -2.61 -40.66
C LYS A 48 -19.97 -1.31 -41.35
N PRO A 49 -21.24 -1.15 -41.76
CA PRO A 49 -22.26 -2.21 -41.85
C PRO A 49 -21.84 -3.29 -42.87
N CYS A 50 -22.32 -4.51 -42.66
CA CYS A 50 -21.97 -5.67 -43.49
C CYS A 50 -22.87 -5.71 -44.73
N GLY A 51 -22.36 -6.16 -45.88
CA GLY A 51 -23.11 -6.15 -47.14
C GLY A 51 -24.44 -6.91 -47.06
N ALA A 52 -24.49 -8.00 -46.28
CA ALA A 52 -25.70 -8.79 -46.03
C ALA A 52 -26.74 -8.08 -45.14
N CYS A 53 -26.37 -7.03 -44.39
CA CYS A 53 -27.30 -6.12 -43.70
C CYS A 53 -27.71 -4.94 -44.62
N CYS A 54 -26.78 -4.37 -45.39
CA CYS A 54 -27.04 -3.32 -46.37
C CYS A 54 -28.07 -3.76 -47.42
N LEU A 55 -27.83 -4.91 -48.07
CA LEU A 55 -28.74 -5.52 -49.06
C LEU A 55 -30.13 -5.92 -48.51
N ARG A 56 -30.33 -5.82 -47.19
CA ARG A 56 -31.61 -6.12 -46.51
C ARG A 56 -32.25 -4.89 -45.88
N GLY A 57 -31.74 -3.68 -46.17
CA GLY A 57 -32.29 -2.43 -45.66
C GLY A 57 -32.10 -2.20 -44.16
N THR A 58 -31.32 -3.04 -43.46
CA THR A 58 -31.07 -2.89 -42.01
C THR A 58 -29.58 -2.74 -41.65
N PRO A 59 -28.86 -1.75 -42.24
CA PRO A 59 -27.45 -1.49 -41.91
C PRO A 59 -27.26 -1.02 -40.45
N SER A 60 -28.26 -0.35 -39.88
CA SER A 60 -28.29 0.08 -38.47
C SER A 60 -28.31 -1.09 -37.48
N GLU A 61 -28.91 -2.23 -37.84
CA GLU A 61 -28.91 -3.47 -37.03
C GLU A 61 -27.56 -4.24 -37.11
N CYS A 62 -26.53 -3.69 -37.78
CA CYS A 62 -25.30 -4.42 -38.07
C CYS A 62 -24.28 -4.33 -36.92
N GLU A 63 -24.63 -4.90 -35.77
CA GLU A 63 -23.76 -4.93 -34.59
C GLU A 63 -22.87 -6.18 -34.52
N TYR A 64 -21.62 -6.00 -34.12
CA TYR A 64 -20.69 -7.07 -33.76
C TYR A 64 -20.58 -7.11 -32.23
N GLY A 65 -20.66 -8.29 -31.63
CA GLY A 65 -20.65 -8.44 -30.17
C GLY A 65 -19.28 -8.15 -29.59
N THR A 66 -19.06 -6.92 -29.11
CA THR A 66 -17.80 -6.52 -28.45
C THR A 66 -17.62 -7.26 -27.13
N SER A 67 -16.47 -7.93 -26.99
CA SER A 67 -16.04 -8.52 -25.73
C SER A 67 -15.73 -7.43 -24.70
N LYS A 68 -15.58 -7.82 -23.43
CA LYS A 68 -15.10 -6.89 -22.39
C LYS A 68 -13.74 -6.26 -22.73
N LYS A 69 -12.90 -6.95 -23.52
CA LYS A 69 -11.58 -6.45 -23.93
C LYS A 69 -11.70 -5.34 -24.99
N ASP A 70 -12.60 -5.51 -25.95
CA ASP A 70 -12.75 -4.57 -27.07
C ASP A 70 -13.35 -3.23 -26.60
N ARG A 71 -14.26 -3.27 -25.61
CA ARG A 71 -14.79 -2.07 -24.96
C ARG A 71 -13.70 -1.25 -24.26
N HIS A 72 -12.74 -1.92 -23.63
CA HIS A 72 -11.61 -1.27 -22.97
C HIS A 72 -10.70 -0.57 -23.99
N TYR A 73 -10.40 -1.20 -25.14
CA TYR A 73 -9.64 -0.56 -26.21
C TYR A 73 -10.36 0.63 -26.85
N ILE A 74 -11.70 0.58 -27.01
CA ILE A 74 -12.49 1.71 -27.52
C ILE A 74 -12.51 2.88 -26.50
N GLN A 75 -12.53 2.60 -25.20
CA GLN A 75 -12.36 3.65 -24.18
C GLN A 75 -10.94 4.24 -24.19
N GLN A 76 -9.91 3.43 -24.43
CA GLN A 76 -8.53 3.93 -24.57
C GLN A 76 -8.35 4.80 -25.81
N SER A 77 -8.92 4.46 -26.98
CA SER A 77 -8.81 5.31 -28.18
C SER A 77 -9.51 6.65 -28.01
N ALA A 78 -10.70 6.67 -27.39
CA ALA A 78 -11.42 7.91 -27.09
C ALA A 78 -10.63 8.82 -26.11
N LEU A 79 -9.99 8.23 -25.09
CA LEU A 79 -9.14 8.96 -24.16
C LEU A 79 -7.88 9.54 -24.83
N ILE A 80 -7.26 8.79 -25.76
CA ILE A 80 -6.12 9.28 -26.54
C ILE A 80 -6.53 10.46 -27.43
N GLU A 81 -7.66 10.38 -28.13
CA GLU A 81 -8.19 11.50 -28.92
C GLU A 81 -8.48 12.74 -28.05
N GLN A 82 -9.00 12.56 -26.84
CA GLN A 82 -9.24 13.67 -25.91
C GLN A 82 -7.92 14.31 -25.45
N LEU A 83 -6.94 13.51 -25.05
CA LEU A 83 -5.62 13.99 -24.64
C LEU A 83 -4.89 14.74 -25.77
N MET A 84 -4.98 14.25 -27.01
CA MET A 84 -4.41 14.93 -28.18
C MET A 84 -5.04 16.31 -28.40
N ARG A 85 -6.38 16.44 -28.27
CA ARG A 85 -7.08 17.73 -28.39
C ARG A 85 -6.68 18.70 -27.26
N SER A 86 -6.61 18.21 -26.03
CA SER A 86 -6.15 19.03 -24.89
C SER A 86 -4.69 19.48 -25.02
N CYS A 87 -3.80 18.66 -25.58
CA CYS A 87 -2.43 19.07 -25.86
C CYS A 87 -2.35 20.21 -26.89
N GLU A 88 -3.19 20.17 -27.94
CA GLU A 88 -3.19 21.21 -28.98
C GLU A 88 -3.81 22.53 -28.49
N ASP A 89 -4.90 22.46 -27.71
CA ASP A 89 -5.50 23.60 -27.01
C ASP A 89 -4.49 24.27 -26.04
N LEU A 90 -3.78 23.48 -25.23
CA LEU A 90 -2.73 23.99 -24.34
C LEU A 90 -1.54 24.62 -25.10
N LYS A 91 -1.14 24.09 -26.25
CA LYS A 91 -0.14 24.74 -27.12
C LYS A 91 -0.65 26.08 -27.63
N GLN A 92 -1.91 26.17 -28.06
CA GLN A 92 -2.51 27.40 -28.59
C GLN A 92 -2.61 28.48 -27.50
N GLN A 93 -3.07 28.11 -26.30
CA GLN A 93 -3.10 28.99 -25.13
C GLN A 93 -1.69 29.46 -24.72
N LEU A 94 -0.69 28.56 -24.75
CA LEU A 94 0.70 28.92 -24.49
C LEU A 94 1.27 29.90 -25.54
N ALA A 95 0.95 29.71 -26.83
CA ALA A 95 1.35 30.61 -27.90
C ALA A 95 0.72 32.00 -27.74
N GLU A 96 -0.57 32.08 -27.39
CA GLU A 96 -1.25 33.35 -27.13
C GLU A 96 -0.70 34.07 -25.89
N ALA A 97 -0.49 33.36 -24.78
CA ALA A 97 0.12 33.92 -23.58
C ALA A 97 1.53 34.48 -23.84
N ARG A 98 2.35 33.79 -24.64
CA ARG A 98 3.68 34.29 -25.06
C ARG A 98 3.59 35.52 -25.94
N ARG A 99 2.61 35.59 -26.85
CA ARG A 99 2.35 36.78 -27.69
C ARG A 99 1.96 37.99 -26.84
N LEU A 100 1.10 37.81 -25.84
CA LEU A 100 0.72 38.86 -24.89
C LEU A 100 1.90 39.32 -24.02
N ALA A 101 2.84 38.43 -23.72
CA ALA A 101 4.06 38.72 -22.96
C ALA A 101 5.24 39.24 -23.81
N ASN A 102 5.07 39.46 -25.12
CA ASN A 102 6.15 39.82 -26.07
C ASN A 102 7.36 38.86 -26.06
N LEU A 103 7.14 37.58 -25.72
CA LEU A 103 8.21 36.58 -25.67
C LEU A 103 8.45 35.95 -27.06
N PRO A 104 9.72 35.68 -27.44
CA PRO A 104 10.01 35.01 -28.70
C PRO A 104 9.42 33.59 -28.77
N PRO A 105 9.06 33.12 -29.97
CA PRO A 105 8.57 31.77 -30.18
C PRO A 105 9.65 30.74 -29.83
N ILE A 106 9.22 29.61 -29.26
CA ILE A 106 10.07 28.43 -29.12
C ILE A 106 10.28 27.83 -30.52
N LYS A 107 11.51 27.41 -30.84
CA LYS A 107 11.76 26.55 -32.01
C LYS A 107 11.24 25.15 -31.71
N ASP A 108 10.41 24.63 -32.59
CA ASP A 108 9.73 23.34 -32.42
C ASP A 108 10.69 22.18 -32.73
N GLU A 109 11.52 21.82 -31.75
CA GLU A 109 12.43 20.67 -31.78
C GLU A 109 11.64 19.34 -31.71
N GLY A 110 11.06 18.93 -32.85
CA GLY A 110 10.71 17.54 -33.13
C GLY A 110 9.34 17.05 -32.65
N SER A 111 8.26 17.46 -33.34
CA SER A 111 7.01 16.68 -33.34
C SER A 111 7.22 15.34 -34.08
N PRO A 112 6.84 14.17 -33.52
CA PRO A 112 7.23 12.87 -34.05
C PRO A 112 6.23 12.32 -35.09
N THR A 113 6.59 12.34 -36.38
CA THR A 113 5.78 11.70 -37.44
C THR A 113 6.60 11.10 -38.59
N SER A 114 6.83 9.78 -38.54
CA SER A 114 6.41 8.92 -39.66
C SER A 114 6.20 7.47 -39.20
N LEU A 115 4.93 7.09 -39.08
CA LEU A 115 4.47 5.70 -39.05
C LEU A 115 3.74 5.37 -40.37
N ALA A 116 4.07 6.09 -41.45
CA ALA A 116 3.21 6.29 -42.61
C ALA A 116 3.94 6.25 -43.98
N HIS A 117 5.03 5.48 -44.11
CA HIS A 117 5.70 5.22 -45.39
C HIS A 117 5.76 3.73 -45.76
N ILE A 118 4.61 3.04 -45.71
CA ILE A 118 4.40 1.76 -46.42
C ILE A 118 2.99 1.73 -47.03
N LYS A 119 2.77 2.41 -48.16
CA LYS A 119 1.83 2.06 -49.27
C LYS A 119 1.69 3.14 -50.36
N ALA A 120 2.68 3.16 -51.24
CA ALA A 120 2.68 3.61 -52.65
C ALA A 120 4.07 3.16 -53.16
N ALA A 121 4.26 2.20 -54.08
CA ALA A 121 3.45 1.71 -55.20
C ALA A 121 3.15 2.82 -56.22
N GLU A 122 3.66 2.77 -57.45
CA GLU A 122 4.52 1.73 -58.07
C GLU A 122 5.37 2.36 -59.19
N ASP A 123 5.78 1.58 -60.20
CA ASP A 123 6.61 1.96 -61.37
C ASP A 123 8.12 2.20 -61.09
N VAL A 124 9.10 1.64 -61.83
CA VAL A 124 9.03 0.77 -63.04
C VAL A 124 10.32 -0.09 -63.13
N VAL A 125 10.19 -1.41 -63.39
CA VAL A 125 11.02 -2.35 -64.23
C VAL A 125 12.57 -2.33 -64.06
N GLU A 126 13.37 -3.41 -63.99
CA GLU A 126 13.33 -4.88 -64.22
C GLU A 126 14.22 -5.54 -63.09
N ASP A 127 14.47 -6.85 -62.90
CA ASP A 127 14.12 -8.10 -63.62
C ASP A 127 13.56 -9.18 -62.64
N ASP A 128 12.43 -9.77 -63.00
CA ASP A 128 12.06 -11.20 -63.10
C ASP A 128 13.06 -12.33 -62.67
N GLU A 129 12.64 -13.50 -62.14
CA GLU A 129 11.29 -13.98 -61.75
C GLU A 129 11.30 -15.21 -60.78
N VAL A 130 10.11 -15.53 -60.23
CA VAL A 130 9.61 -16.87 -59.80
C VAL A 130 10.27 -17.61 -58.60
N TRP A 131 9.67 -17.36 -57.42
CA TRP A 131 9.23 -18.37 -56.43
C TRP A 131 8.02 -19.14 -57.05
N PRO A 132 7.68 -20.44 -56.78
CA PRO A 132 7.21 -20.88 -55.45
C PRO A 132 7.27 -22.43 -55.17
N ASP A 133 6.60 -23.12 -54.21
CA ASP A 133 5.61 -22.73 -53.18
C ASP A 133 5.47 -23.70 -51.96
N GLN A 134 4.70 -23.25 -50.95
CA GLN A 134 3.78 -23.95 -50.02
C GLN A 134 4.08 -25.34 -49.36
N LYS A 135 4.10 -25.29 -48.02
CA LYS A 135 3.32 -26.09 -47.01
C LYS A 135 3.24 -27.64 -47.09
N HIS A 136 3.38 -28.30 -45.92
CA HIS A 136 2.42 -29.20 -45.23
C HIS A 136 3.02 -30.45 -44.52
N VAL A 137 2.83 -30.51 -43.19
CA VAL A 137 2.28 -31.63 -42.38
C VAL A 137 2.72 -33.10 -42.67
N HIS A 138 3.70 -33.59 -41.89
CA HIS A 138 3.88 -35.01 -41.45
C HIS A 138 4.02 -36.10 -42.55
N PRO A 139 3.98 -37.43 -42.24
CA PRO A 139 4.89 -38.25 -41.40
C PRO A 139 5.55 -39.42 -42.20
N HIS A 140 6.14 -40.40 -41.50
CA HIS A 140 6.81 -41.64 -42.01
C HIS A 140 8.17 -41.40 -42.74
N ALA A 141 9.22 -42.25 -42.70
CA ALA A 141 9.48 -43.69 -42.44
C ALA A 141 9.76 -44.52 -43.71
N ALA A 142 10.41 -45.70 -43.55
CA ALA A 142 11.19 -46.49 -44.54
C ALA A 142 12.62 -45.93 -44.76
N TYR A 143 13.72 -46.71 -44.64
CA TYR A 143 14.25 -47.81 -45.49
C TYR A 143 14.78 -47.29 -46.85
N THR A 144 15.92 -47.73 -47.40
CA THR A 144 16.66 -49.03 -47.30
C THR A 144 18.19 -48.81 -47.13
N GLN A 145 18.94 -49.62 -46.36
CA GLN A 145 19.74 -50.81 -46.77
C GLN A 145 20.87 -50.57 -47.81
N ALA A 146 22.07 -51.18 -47.71
CA ALA A 146 22.61 -52.11 -46.69
C ALA A 146 24.16 -52.23 -46.73
N LEU A 147 24.68 -53.13 -45.88
CA LEU A 147 26.05 -53.63 -45.69
C LEU A 147 26.88 -52.91 -44.61
N GLU A 148 27.34 -53.57 -43.53
CA GLU A 148 26.91 -54.87 -42.98
C GLU A 148 27.15 -54.94 -41.45
N LYS A 149 28.30 -55.45 -40.97
CA LYS A 149 28.66 -55.70 -39.55
C LYS A 149 30.19 -55.53 -39.38
N SER A 150 30.81 -55.28 -38.23
CA SER A 150 30.59 -55.76 -36.84
C SER A 150 31.48 -54.95 -35.84
N PRO A 151 31.67 -55.36 -34.56
CA PRO A 151 30.78 -55.12 -33.41
C PRO A 151 31.36 -54.12 -32.39
N SER A 152 30.57 -53.74 -31.37
CA SER A 152 30.91 -52.71 -30.36
C SER A 152 31.18 -53.26 -28.95
N PRO A 153 31.98 -52.53 -28.12
CA PRO A 153 31.93 -52.59 -26.66
C PRO A 153 30.95 -51.55 -26.08
N PRO A 154 30.51 -51.68 -24.80
CA PRO A 154 29.38 -50.91 -24.27
C PRO A 154 29.73 -49.53 -23.68
N PHE A 155 28.78 -48.59 -23.77
CA PHE A 155 28.80 -47.32 -23.05
C PHE A 155 28.32 -47.49 -21.60
N SER A 156 29.04 -46.87 -20.65
CA SER A 156 28.62 -46.75 -19.26
C SER A 156 27.59 -45.63 -19.06
N HIS A 157 26.54 -45.90 -18.30
CA HIS A 157 25.55 -44.87 -17.93
C HIS A 157 26.16 -43.78 -17.04
N THR A 158 25.93 -42.51 -17.37
CA THR A 158 26.10 -41.37 -16.44
C THR A 158 24.72 -40.93 -15.92
N SER A 159 24.54 -40.91 -14.61
CA SER A 159 23.26 -40.61 -13.96
C SER A 159 22.98 -39.10 -13.83
N SER A 160 21.70 -38.73 -13.95
CA SER A 160 21.20 -37.40 -13.61
C SER A 160 21.50 -37.03 -12.13
N PRO A 161 21.61 -35.73 -11.79
CA PRO A 161 21.86 -35.29 -10.42
C PRO A 161 20.71 -35.68 -9.47
N PRO A 162 21.00 -35.90 -8.17
CA PRO A 162 20.02 -36.39 -7.21
C PRO A 162 18.95 -35.34 -6.87
N VAL A 163 17.73 -35.81 -6.65
CA VAL A 163 16.66 -35.01 -6.04
C VAL A 163 17.05 -34.70 -4.60
N GLN A 164 17.02 -33.43 -4.20
CA GLN A 164 17.21 -33.06 -2.80
C GLN A 164 16.08 -33.65 -1.94
N GLU A 165 16.42 -34.62 -1.10
CA GLU A 165 15.49 -35.16 -0.12
C GLU A 165 15.04 -34.05 0.84
N LYS A 166 13.72 -33.95 1.02
CA LYS A 166 13.15 -33.09 2.07
C LYS A 166 13.38 -33.77 3.41
N ILE A 167 14.47 -33.40 4.08
CA ILE A 167 14.72 -33.76 5.48
C ILE A 167 13.53 -33.26 6.30
N LEU A 168 12.64 -34.16 6.69
CA LEU A 168 11.62 -33.87 7.71
C LEU A 168 12.34 -33.75 9.05
N LEU A 169 12.11 -32.65 9.78
CA LEU A 169 12.38 -32.64 11.22
C LEU A 169 11.38 -33.58 11.89
N THR A 170 11.82 -34.80 12.18
CA THR A 170 11.07 -35.83 12.92
C THR A 170 11.32 -35.78 14.43
N ASP A 171 12.47 -35.24 14.87
CA ASP A 171 12.77 -35.01 16.29
C ASP A 171 12.02 -33.78 16.83
N PRO A 172 11.13 -33.94 17.83
CA PRO A 172 10.45 -32.82 18.47
C PRO A 172 11.41 -31.86 19.20
N ASN A 173 12.55 -32.33 19.70
CA ASN A 173 13.47 -31.49 20.47
C ASN A 173 14.17 -30.48 19.54
N LEU A 174 14.78 -30.97 18.45
CA LEU A 174 15.34 -30.13 17.41
C LEU A 174 14.30 -29.16 16.80
N ALA A 175 13.06 -29.61 16.61
CA ALA A 175 11.99 -28.75 16.12
C ALA A 175 11.63 -27.61 17.11
N ASN A 176 11.61 -27.91 18.41
CA ASN A 176 11.40 -26.90 19.46
C ASN A 176 12.58 -25.93 19.54
N SER A 177 13.83 -26.41 19.55
CA SER A 177 15.03 -25.56 19.57
C SER A 177 15.10 -24.64 18.35
N LEU A 178 14.74 -25.14 17.16
CA LEU A 178 14.66 -24.33 15.94
C LEU A 178 13.55 -23.26 16.04
N MET A 179 12.43 -23.57 16.70
CA MET A 179 11.37 -22.58 16.92
C MET A 179 11.82 -21.46 17.86
N GLU A 180 12.49 -21.78 18.96
CA GLU A 180 13.02 -20.77 19.89
C GLU A 180 14.07 -19.86 19.22
N LEU A 181 14.91 -20.41 18.32
CA LEU A 181 15.81 -19.61 17.49
C LEU A 181 15.06 -18.64 16.57
N PHE A 182 13.96 -19.07 15.95
CA PHE A 182 13.12 -18.14 15.16
C PHE A 182 12.45 -17.08 16.04
N VAL A 183 12.01 -17.43 17.25
CA VAL A 183 11.36 -16.49 18.18
C VAL A 183 12.36 -15.44 18.69
N GLU A 184 13.56 -15.81 19.14
CA GLU A 184 14.56 -14.79 19.52
C GLU A 184 15.03 -13.99 18.30
N ARG A 185 15.04 -14.55 17.08
CA ARG A 185 15.29 -13.77 15.85
C ARG A 185 14.21 -12.72 15.61
N LEU A 186 12.92 -13.04 15.83
CA LEU A 186 11.83 -12.06 15.77
C LEU A 186 11.99 -11.01 16.89
N VAL A 187 12.11 -11.45 18.14
CA VAL A 187 12.18 -10.59 19.33
C VAL A 187 13.40 -9.67 19.27
N SER A 188 14.57 -10.13 18.84
CA SER A 188 15.76 -9.26 18.69
C SER A 188 15.62 -8.16 17.64
N ASN A 189 14.76 -8.34 16.62
CA ASN A 189 14.55 -7.34 15.55
C ASN A 189 13.48 -6.28 15.90
N PHE A 190 12.60 -6.55 16.89
CA PHE A 190 11.57 -5.60 17.36
C PHE A 190 11.80 -5.12 18.81
N SER A 191 12.55 -5.87 19.61
CA SER A 191 12.95 -5.61 21.01
C SER A 191 14.48 -5.64 21.17
N PRO A 192 15.23 -4.73 20.51
CA PRO A 192 16.66 -4.55 20.75
C PRO A 192 16.92 -4.14 22.21
N ARG A 193 18.05 -4.57 22.79
CA ARG A 193 18.30 -4.43 24.24
C ARG A 193 18.54 -2.99 24.71
N ASP A 194 19.06 -2.12 23.85
CA ASP A 194 19.39 -0.72 24.17
C ASP A 194 18.18 0.20 23.93
N GLN A 195 17.13 0.04 24.74
CA GLN A 195 15.87 0.78 24.57
C GLN A 195 16.04 2.31 24.64
N ALA A 196 17.03 2.78 25.40
CA ALA A 196 17.29 4.21 25.62
C ALA A 196 17.87 4.90 24.37
N LYS A 197 18.72 4.22 23.60
CA LYS A 197 19.26 4.72 22.33
C LYS A 197 18.21 4.84 21.23
N TYR A 198 17.18 3.99 21.26
CA TYR A 198 16.18 3.85 20.21
C TYR A 198 14.82 4.54 20.50
N GLY A 199 14.68 5.21 21.65
CA GLY A 199 13.43 5.86 22.05
C GLY A 199 12.31 4.86 22.30
N GLY A 200 12.51 3.91 23.21
CA GLY A 200 11.60 2.77 23.43
C GLY A 200 11.71 1.73 22.32
N THR A 201 10.96 0.63 22.40
CA THR A 201 11.06 -0.49 21.43
C THR A 201 9.68 -1.02 21.01
N ILE A 202 9.46 -2.33 21.12
CA ILE A 202 8.17 -2.99 21.23
C ILE A 202 8.36 -4.10 22.27
N ALA A 203 7.48 -4.20 23.27
CA ALA A 203 7.56 -5.14 24.39
C ALA A 203 7.39 -6.65 24.04
N LEU A 204 7.78 -7.09 22.83
CA LEU A 204 7.74 -8.52 22.45
C LEU A 204 8.64 -9.41 23.31
N ARG A 205 9.72 -8.88 23.91
CA ARG A 205 10.61 -9.66 24.78
C ARG A 205 9.87 -10.13 26.03
N GLU A 206 9.32 -9.21 26.82
CA GLU A 206 8.44 -9.50 27.96
C GLU A 206 7.25 -10.38 27.54
N ALA A 207 6.61 -10.06 26.41
CA ALA A 207 5.48 -10.85 25.91
C ALA A 207 5.85 -12.27 25.46
N SER A 208 7.11 -12.53 25.12
CA SER A 208 7.58 -13.86 24.70
C SER A 208 7.78 -14.81 25.89
N GLU A 209 7.98 -14.28 27.10
CA GLU A 209 8.09 -15.08 28.33
C GLU A 209 6.71 -15.63 28.73
N MET A 210 5.64 -14.87 28.48
CA MET A 210 4.25 -15.27 28.72
C MET A 210 3.80 -16.51 27.91
N ARG A 211 4.55 -16.91 26.87
CA ARG A 211 4.23 -18.10 26.03
C ARG A 211 4.08 -19.38 26.86
N VAL A 212 4.91 -19.55 27.90
CA VAL A 212 4.97 -20.78 28.71
C VAL A 212 3.60 -21.20 29.26
N LEU A 213 2.72 -20.24 29.54
CA LEU A 213 1.38 -20.48 30.09
C LEU A 213 0.23 -20.18 29.10
N SER A 214 0.54 -19.78 27.86
CA SER A 214 -0.46 -19.25 26.91
C SER A 214 -0.38 -19.91 25.51
N PRO A 215 -1.21 -20.93 25.23
CA PRO A 215 -1.24 -21.62 23.94
C PRO A 215 -1.60 -20.72 22.73
N ILE A 216 -2.30 -19.61 22.96
CA ILE A 216 -2.57 -18.62 21.91
C ILE A 216 -1.32 -17.77 21.60
N LEU A 217 -0.54 -17.39 22.62
CA LEU A 217 0.75 -16.71 22.41
C LEU A 217 1.78 -17.63 21.77
N CYS A 218 1.89 -18.91 22.16
CA CYS A 218 2.74 -19.86 21.43
C CYS A 218 2.37 -19.88 19.94
N THR A 219 1.10 -20.09 19.61
CA THR A 219 0.66 -20.15 18.21
C THR A 219 0.91 -18.82 17.47
N ALA A 220 0.80 -17.68 18.15
CA ALA A 220 1.04 -16.36 17.56
C ALA A 220 2.53 -16.05 17.33
N PHE A 221 3.39 -16.34 18.30
CA PHE A 221 4.84 -16.20 18.14
C PHE A 221 5.40 -17.18 17.12
N GLU A 222 4.92 -18.43 17.08
CA GLU A 222 5.23 -19.38 15.99
C GLU A 222 4.82 -18.81 14.63
N ALA A 223 3.59 -18.30 14.51
CA ALA A 223 3.08 -17.72 13.26
C ALA A 223 3.90 -16.51 12.79
N ALA A 224 4.21 -15.58 13.70
CA ALA A 224 4.99 -14.38 13.41
C ALA A 224 6.44 -14.72 13.05
N SER A 225 7.09 -15.61 13.82
CA SER A 225 8.50 -15.95 13.64
C SER A 225 8.76 -16.77 12.38
N LEU A 226 7.88 -17.73 12.06
CA LEU A 226 7.91 -18.45 10.79
C LEU A 226 7.58 -17.53 9.60
N THR A 227 6.62 -16.60 9.74
CA THR A 227 6.33 -15.64 8.65
C THR A 227 7.54 -14.72 8.43
N PHE A 228 8.14 -14.20 9.50
CA PHE A 228 9.33 -13.36 9.45
C PHE A 228 10.50 -14.09 8.78
N ALA A 229 10.94 -15.23 9.33
CA ALA A 229 12.06 -15.99 8.78
C ALA A 229 11.78 -16.49 7.35
N GLY A 230 10.59 -17.04 7.07
CA GLY A 230 10.24 -17.58 5.76
C GLY A 230 10.13 -16.52 4.66
N ARG A 231 9.70 -15.29 4.99
CA ARG A 231 9.67 -14.17 4.04
C ARG A 231 11.07 -13.57 3.83
N ARG A 232 11.85 -13.47 4.90
CA ARG A 232 13.18 -12.86 4.91
C ARG A 232 14.23 -13.75 4.23
N ASP A 233 14.30 -15.02 4.60
CA ASP A 233 15.24 -16.00 4.03
C ASP A 233 14.77 -16.57 2.66
N GLY A 234 13.73 -15.99 2.04
CA GLY A 234 13.11 -16.48 0.80
C GLY A 234 12.49 -17.89 0.87
N ASN A 235 12.41 -18.49 2.06
CA ASN A 235 12.07 -19.90 2.24
C ASN A 235 10.55 -20.13 2.22
N ARG A 236 10.04 -20.50 1.04
CA ARG A 236 8.62 -20.80 0.80
C ARG A 236 8.05 -21.92 1.68
N THR A 237 8.84 -22.88 2.14
CA THR A 237 8.36 -23.95 3.03
C THR A 237 8.10 -23.41 4.45
N ILE A 238 9.00 -22.57 4.97
CA ILE A 238 8.83 -21.88 6.25
C ILE A 238 7.66 -20.88 6.17
N GLU A 239 7.52 -20.14 5.05
CA GLU A 239 6.39 -19.23 4.81
C GLU A 239 5.02 -19.95 4.81
N LEU A 240 4.93 -21.15 4.22
CA LEU A 240 3.72 -21.98 4.23
C LEU A 240 3.40 -22.52 5.63
N ALA A 241 4.41 -22.87 6.44
CA ALA A 241 4.23 -23.25 7.83
C ALA A 241 3.73 -22.05 8.67
N GLY A 242 4.32 -20.87 8.47
CA GLY A 242 3.90 -19.61 9.11
C GLY A 242 2.46 -19.23 8.76
N HIS A 243 2.06 -19.34 7.48
CA HIS A 243 0.67 -19.16 7.08
C HIS A 243 -0.27 -20.15 7.78
N THR A 244 0.12 -21.43 7.87
CA THR A 244 -0.69 -22.47 8.52
C THR A 244 -0.90 -22.14 10.01
N ARG A 245 0.15 -21.68 10.71
CA ARG A 245 0.06 -21.22 12.10
C ARG A 245 -0.78 -19.96 12.24
N TYR A 246 -0.59 -18.96 11.38
CA TYR A 246 -1.37 -17.72 11.37
C TYR A 246 -2.89 -17.98 11.19
N SER A 247 -3.27 -18.87 10.27
CA SER A 247 -4.68 -19.25 10.09
C SER A 247 -5.26 -20.05 11.27
N ARG A 248 -4.44 -20.74 12.08
CA ARG A 248 -4.86 -21.32 13.37
C ARG A 248 -5.02 -20.23 14.43
N MET A 249 -4.04 -19.34 14.55
CA MET A 249 -4.01 -18.21 15.49
C MET A 249 -5.23 -17.29 15.30
N LEU A 250 -5.60 -16.95 14.06
CA LEU A 250 -6.78 -16.12 13.78
C LEU A 250 -8.10 -16.75 14.28
N ARG A 251 -8.23 -18.09 14.23
CA ARG A 251 -9.40 -18.79 14.80
C ARG A 251 -9.39 -18.78 16.34
N GLN A 252 -8.22 -18.94 16.95
CA GLN A 252 -8.08 -18.80 18.41
C GLN A 252 -8.38 -17.36 18.87
N LEU A 253 -7.93 -16.36 18.11
CA LEU A 253 -8.25 -14.95 18.34
C LEU A 253 -9.76 -14.70 18.23
N GLN A 254 -10.42 -15.17 17.17
CA GLN A 254 -11.88 -15.02 17.02
C GLN A 254 -12.67 -15.65 18.17
N ASN A 255 -12.25 -16.82 18.66
CA ASN A 255 -12.84 -17.45 19.83
C ASN A 255 -12.60 -16.63 21.11
N ALA A 256 -11.38 -16.14 21.34
CA ALA A 256 -11.06 -15.32 22.51
C ALA A 256 -11.79 -13.95 22.50
N LEU A 257 -11.94 -13.32 21.32
CA LEU A 257 -12.72 -12.10 21.12
C LEU A 257 -14.22 -12.29 21.39
N SER A 258 -14.72 -13.53 21.33
CA SER A 258 -16.12 -13.86 21.62
C SER A 258 -16.42 -13.97 23.12
N ASP A 259 -15.40 -14.05 23.98
CA ASP A 259 -15.56 -14.08 25.44
C ASP A 259 -15.30 -12.68 26.06
N PRO A 260 -16.21 -12.12 26.89
CA PRO A 260 -16.07 -10.78 27.46
C PRO A 260 -14.88 -10.57 28.43
N ARG A 261 -14.21 -11.63 28.89
CA ARG A 261 -13.02 -11.57 29.75
C ARG A 261 -11.76 -11.83 28.95
N ALA A 262 -11.73 -12.88 28.12
CA ALA A 262 -10.57 -13.26 27.32
C ALA A 262 -10.27 -12.24 26.21
N SER A 263 -11.29 -11.63 25.61
CA SER A 263 -11.13 -10.46 24.72
C SER A 263 -10.32 -9.33 25.36
N LYS A 264 -10.36 -9.21 26.69
CA LYS A 264 -9.63 -8.22 27.48
C LYS A 264 -8.36 -8.77 28.13
N SER A 265 -7.83 -9.91 27.68
CA SER A 265 -6.56 -10.47 28.19
C SER A 265 -5.34 -9.78 27.55
N THR A 266 -4.20 -9.75 28.24
CA THR A 266 -2.92 -9.22 27.70
C THR A 266 -2.52 -9.94 26.42
N GLU A 267 -2.74 -11.24 26.41
CA GLU A 267 -2.44 -12.17 25.33
C GLU A 267 -3.20 -11.79 24.05
N VAL A 268 -4.49 -11.44 24.13
CA VAL A 268 -5.25 -10.99 22.95
C VAL A 268 -4.70 -9.69 22.35
N LEU A 269 -4.23 -8.75 23.18
CA LEU A 269 -3.60 -7.52 22.70
C LEU A 269 -2.27 -7.81 21.98
N VAL A 270 -1.43 -8.68 22.56
CA VAL A 270 -0.18 -9.15 21.95
C VAL A 270 -0.42 -9.96 20.68
N VAL A 271 -1.47 -10.77 20.61
CA VAL A 271 -1.85 -11.53 19.40
C VAL A 271 -2.22 -10.57 18.25
N VAL A 272 -2.89 -9.45 18.52
CA VAL A 272 -3.20 -8.43 17.50
C VAL A 272 -1.95 -7.64 17.06
N LEU A 273 -1.02 -7.36 17.98
CA LEU A 273 0.32 -6.85 17.63
C LEU A 273 1.05 -7.83 16.69
N LEU A 274 1.14 -9.11 17.05
CA LEU A 274 1.78 -10.14 16.22
C LEU A 274 1.05 -10.33 14.88
N SER A 275 -0.27 -10.17 14.85
CA SER A 275 -1.07 -10.16 13.61
C SER A 275 -0.70 -8.99 12.69
N THR A 276 -0.48 -7.81 13.26
CA THR A 276 0.01 -6.63 12.53
C THR A 276 1.39 -6.88 11.93
N ILE A 277 2.30 -7.45 12.72
CA ILE A 277 3.66 -7.80 12.28
C ILE A 277 3.62 -8.82 11.14
N ILE A 278 2.80 -9.87 11.25
CA ILE A 278 2.59 -10.87 10.18
C ILE A 278 2.14 -10.19 8.89
N GLU A 279 1.17 -9.28 8.94
CA GLU A 279 0.65 -8.59 7.75
C GLU A 279 1.64 -7.58 7.15
N ALA A 280 2.56 -7.01 7.94
CA ALA A 280 3.61 -6.14 7.41
C ALA A 280 4.62 -6.90 6.52
N PHE A 281 4.87 -8.19 6.78
CA PHE A 281 5.67 -9.05 5.89
C PHE A 281 4.83 -9.74 4.80
N LYS A 282 3.59 -10.13 5.10
CA LYS A 282 2.73 -10.94 4.22
C LYS A 282 1.91 -10.12 3.21
N GLN A 283 1.36 -8.98 3.62
CA GLN A 283 0.44 -8.13 2.85
C GLN A 283 -0.73 -8.90 2.24
N SER A 284 -1.57 -9.53 3.07
CA SER A 284 -2.75 -10.27 2.58
C SER A 284 -3.79 -9.35 1.90
N SER A 285 -3.77 -8.05 2.17
CA SER A 285 -4.55 -6.98 1.52
C SER A 285 -3.92 -5.61 1.80
N LYS A 286 -4.28 -4.56 1.02
CA LYS A 286 -3.84 -3.16 1.29
C LYS A 286 -4.08 -2.76 2.76
N ASP A 287 -5.29 -3.01 3.24
CA ASP A 287 -5.76 -2.51 4.54
C ASP A 287 -5.37 -3.42 5.72
N SER A 288 -4.76 -4.59 5.48
CA SER A 288 -4.56 -5.63 6.51
C SER A 288 -3.95 -5.09 7.80
N ILE A 289 -2.92 -4.26 7.68
CA ILE A 289 -2.17 -3.66 8.79
C ILE A 289 -3.07 -2.67 9.56
N LEU A 290 -3.77 -1.79 8.83
CA LEU A 290 -4.70 -0.81 9.39
C LEU A 290 -5.87 -1.49 10.14
N ARG A 291 -6.42 -2.58 9.60
CA ARG A 291 -7.51 -3.34 10.24
C ARG A 291 -7.08 -3.95 11.57
N HIS A 292 -5.88 -4.52 11.65
CA HIS A 292 -5.33 -5.00 12.94
C HIS A 292 -5.02 -3.86 13.90
N GLN A 293 -4.48 -2.74 13.42
CA GLN A 293 -4.23 -1.55 14.27
C GLN A 293 -5.52 -0.95 14.84
N LEU A 294 -6.57 -0.81 14.04
CA LEU A 294 -7.88 -0.33 14.49
C LEU A 294 -8.57 -1.34 15.43
N GLY A 295 -8.41 -2.64 15.20
CA GLY A 295 -8.85 -3.68 16.13
C GLY A 295 -8.10 -3.61 17.47
N GLY A 296 -6.78 -3.37 17.44
CA GLY A 296 -5.96 -3.15 18.64
C GLY A 296 -6.35 -1.88 19.41
N LEU A 297 -6.68 -0.82 18.70
CA LEU A 297 -7.19 0.44 19.26
C LEU A 297 -8.56 0.24 19.94
N GLU A 298 -9.50 -0.47 19.31
CA GLU A 298 -10.79 -0.80 19.93
C GLU A 298 -10.64 -1.72 21.15
N LEU A 299 -9.76 -2.72 21.06
CA LEU A 299 -9.40 -3.57 22.20
C LEU A 299 -8.86 -2.73 23.36
N LEU A 300 -7.91 -1.82 23.09
CA LEU A 300 -7.35 -0.91 24.07
C LEU A 300 -8.44 -0.06 24.76
N ARG A 301 -9.39 0.49 23.98
CA ARG A 301 -10.56 1.22 24.51
C ARG A 301 -11.32 0.41 25.56
N SER A 302 -11.49 -0.89 25.31
CA SER A 302 -12.25 -1.80 26.18
C SER A 302 -11.54 -2.16 27.51
N ARG A 303 -10.24 -1.89 27.63
CA ARG A 303 -9.37 -2.32 28.76
C ARG A 303 -9.37 -1.36 29.96
N SER A 304 -9.79 -0.11 29.77
CA SER A 304 -9.60 1.03 30.70
C SER A 304 -8.13 1.47 30.85
N PRO A 305 -7.82 2.78 30.87
CA PRO A 305 -6.44 3.26 30.98
C PRO A 305 -5.78 2.88 32.32
N TYR A 306 -6.57 2.60 33.36
CA TYR A 306 -6.08 2.16 34.66
C TYR A 306 -5.33 0.82 34.65
N ARG A 307 -5.51 0.00 33.59
CA ARG A 307 -4.71 -1.21 33.37
C ARG A 307 -3.32 -0.91 32.80
N HIS A 308 -3.18 0.15 32.01
CA HIS A 308 -1.96 0.50 31.27
C HIS A 308 -1.00 1.37 32.08
N ARG A 309 -0.98 1.21 33.40
CA ARG A 309 -0.23 2.06 34.34
C ARG A 309 1.14 1.51 34.73
N TYR A 310 1.30 0.19 34.73
CA TYR A 310 2.51 -0.48 35.23
C TYR A 310 2.81 -1.74 34.43
N GLY A 311 4.09 -2.13 34.36
CA GLY A 311 4.55 -3.37 33.73
C GLY A 311 4.20 -3.47 32.24
N ILE A 312 4.12 -4.70 31.72
CA ILE A 312 3.94 -4.98 30.29
C ILE A 312 2.73 -4.28 29.65
N GLU A 313 1.63 -4.04 30.38
CA GLU A 313 0.48 -3.28 29.85
C GLU A 313 0.83 -1.81 29.56
N GLN A 314 1.70 -1.21 30.38
CA GLN A 314 2.25 0.12 30.14
C GLN A 314 3.31 0.09 29.03
N SER A 315 4.24 -0.88 29.04
CA SER A 315 5.24 -1.05 27.97
C SER A 315 4.56 -1.15 26.60
N LEU A 316 3.56 -2.03 26.47
CA LEU A 316 2.73 -2.19 25.27
C LEU A 316 1.94 -0.92 24.93
N PHE A 317 1.47 -0.15 25.92
CA PHE A 317 0.80 1.11 25.64
C PHE A 317 1.77 2.13 25.02
N VAL A 318 2.90 2.37 25.68
CA VAL A 318 3.91 3.37 25.29
C VAL A 318 4.52 3.06 23.93
N ASP A 319 4.97 1.81 23.72
CA ASP A 319 5.61 1.37 22.48
C ASP A 319 4.65 1.39 21.28
N LEU A 320 3.37 1.06 21.48
CA LEU A 320 2.39 0.94 20.40
C LEU A 320 1.60 2.23 20.12
N ARG A 321 1.61 3.20 21.03
CA ARG A 321 0.85 4.46 20.91
C ARG A 321 1.08 5.17 19.58
N LEU A 322 2.33 5.21 19.11
CA LEU A 322 2.68 5.80 17.82
C LEU A 322 1.84 5.19 16.68
N TYR A 323 1.80 3.85 16.59
CA TYR A 323 1.07 3.16 15.53
C TYR A 323 -0.45 3.38 15.64
N TRP A 324 -1.01 3.32 16.85
CA TRP A 324 -2.44 3.58 17.07
C TRP A 324 -2.85 5.02 16.74
N VAL A 325 -1.99 6.00 17.02
CA VAL A 325 -2.18 7.39 16.59
C VAL A 325 -2.14 7.49 15.07
N THR A 326 -1.17 6.87 14.38
CA THR A 326 -1.14 6.87 12.91
C THR A 326 -2.35 6.18 12.30
N ALA A 327 -2.87 5.10 12.91
CA ALA A 327 -4.08 4.44 12.47
C ALA A 327 -5.34 5.30 12.68
N ALA A 328 -5.42 6.10 13.75
CA ALA A 328 -6.50 7.07 13.95
C ALA A 328 -6.43 8.22 12.92
N LEU A 329 -5.23 8.72 12.61
CA LEU A 329 -4.99 9.74 11.58
C LEU A 329 -5.42 9.25 10.19
N VAL A 330 -5.01 8.04 9.81
CA VAL A 330 -5.40 7.37 8.55
C VAL A 330 -6.91 7.09 8.49
N HIS A 331 -7.52 6.70 9.61
CA HIS A 331 -8.96 6.43 9.68
C HIS A 331 -9.83 7.70 9.78
N ARG A 332 -9.21 8.88 9.98
CA ARG A 332 -9.84 10.21 9.97
C ARG A 332 -11.07 10.33 10.87
N LYS A 333 -11.04 9.74 12.07
CA LYS A 333 -12.12 9.77 13.06
C LYS A 333 -11.60 10.02 14.48
N PRO A 334 -12.38 10.71 15.35
CA PRO A 334 -11.99 10.97 16.73
C PRO A 334 -11.53 9.70 17.46
N THR A 335 -10.43 9.81 18.21
CA THR A 335 -9.89 8.70 19.02
C THR A 335 -10.03 8.98 20.51
N PHE A 336 -10.36 7.96 21.29
CA PHE A 336 -10.43 8.05 22.75
C PHE A 336 -9.07 8.35 23.40
N LEU A 337 -7.96 8.21 22.66
CA LEU A 337 -6.62 8.57 23.11
C LEU A 337 -6.43 10.08 23.36
N ALA A 338 -7.36 10.92 22.86
CA ALA A 338 -7.47 12.34 23.19
C ALA A 338 -8.14 12.61 24.55
N SER A 339 -8.78 11.61 25.18
CA SER A 339 -9.42 11.84 26.48
C SER A 339 -8.37 12.10 27.57
N LYS A 340 -8.71 13.00 28.50
CA LYS A 340 -7.84 13.37 29.64
C LYS A 340 -7.34 12.14 30.39
N GLU A 341 -8.14 11.08 30.52
CA GLU A 341 -7.73 9.85 31.19
C GLU A 341 -6.63 9.10 30.42
N TRP A 342 -6.73 8.98 29.10
CA TRP A 342 -5.69 8.31 28.30
C TRP A 342 -4.45 9.16 28.10
N LEU A 343 -4.57 10.49 28.26
CA LEU A 343 -3.44 11.41 28.31
C LEU A 343 -2.70 11.40 29.65
N THR A 344 -3.32 11.03 30.78
CA THR A 344 -2.66 11.10 32.11
C THR A 344 -2.53 9.77 32.84
N VAL A 345 -3.57 8.92 32.87
CA VAL A 345 -3.61 7.74 33.73
C VAL A 345 -2.49 6.72 33.42
N PRO A 346 -2.13 6.42 32.15
CA PRO A 346 -0.99 5.56 31.82
C PRO A 346 0.39 6.12 32.19
N TRP A 347 0.45 7.35 32.72
CA TRP A 347 1.67 8.09 33.07
C TRP A 347 1.65 8.46 34.56
N PRO A 348 1.78 7.48 35.47
CA PRO A 348 1.68 7.70 36.91
C PRO A 348 2.90 8.52 37.41
N ALA A 349 2.72 9.23 38.53
CA ALA A 349 3.69 10.22 39.01
C ALA A 349 5.02 9.63 39.53
N ASP A 350 5.03 8.34 39.85
CA ASP A 350 6.17 7.51 40.21
C ASP A 350 6.79 6.79 39.00
N GLY A 351 6.18 6.89 37.82
CA GLY A 351 6.67 6.32 36.56
C GLY A 351 7.61 7.25 35.78
N PRO A 352 8.20 6.77 34.67
CA PRO A 352 9.02 7.61 33.81
C PRO A 352 8.17 8.71 33.15
N PRO A 353 8.65 9.97 33.10
CA PRO A 353 7.93 11.06 32.46
C PRO A 353 7.88 10.87 30.94
N LYS A 354 6.83 11.39 30.29
CA LYS A 354 6.73 11.42 28.83
C LYS A 354 7.97 12.05 28.20
N ASP A 355 8.57 11.35 27.26
CA ASP A 355 9.60 11.87 26.35
C ASP A 355 9.00 12.85 25.33
N ILE A 356 9.85 13.39 24.45
CA ILE A 356 9.46 14.40 23.46
C ILE A 356 8.48 13.88 22.40
N LEU A 357 8.61 12.62 21.97
CA LEU A 357 7.70 12.00 21.00
C LEU A 357 6.34 11.73 21.67
N GLN A 358 6.34 11.24 22.91
CA GLN A 358 5.10 11.00 23.67
C GLN A 358 4.32 12.28 23.96
N ARG A 359 4.99 13.42 24.10
CA ARG A 359 4.37 14.76 24.17
C ARG A 359 3.84 15.25 22.82
N LEU A 360 4.52 14.93 21.72
CA LEU A 360 4.01 15.22 20.38
C LEU A 360 2.75 14.39 20.07
N LEU A 361 2.73 13.14 20.51
CA LEU A 361 1.55 12.25 20.41
C LEU A 361 0.37 12.72 21.27
N ASP A 362 0.58 13.56 22.29
CA ASP A 362 -0.52 14.23 23.03
C ASP A 362 -1.24 15.31 22.20
N ILE A 363 -0.60 15.83 21.14
CA ILE A 363 -1.21 16.77 20.19
C ILE A 363 -1.80 16.00 19.00
N ALA A 364 -1.08 14.97 18.55
CA ALA A 364 -1.46 14.17 17.39
C ALA A 364 -2.81 13.43 17.53
N VAL A 365 -3.27 13.17 18.76
CA VAL A 365 -4.55 12.49 19.04
C VAL A 365 -5.79 13.35 18.77
N ASP A 366 -5.66 14.68 18.70
CA ASP A 366 -6.78 15.59 18.43
C ASP A 366 -7.03 15.77 16.92
N ILE A 367 -5.97 15.70 16.11
CA ILE A 367 -6.01 15.87 14.65
C ILE A 367 -7.04 14.94 13.96
N PRO A 368 -7.22 13.65 14.32
CA PRO A 368 -8.27 12.80 13.76
C PRO A 368 -9.71 13.33 13.93
N ALA A 369 -9.98 14.14 14.96
CA ALA A 369 -11.29 14.78 15.13
C ALA A 369 -11.45 16.01 14.22
N TYR A 370 -10.38 16.78 14.01
CA TYR A 370 -10.31 17.85 13.01
C TYR A 370 -10.51 17.32 11.57
N LEU A 371 -9.78 16.25 11.20
CA LEU A 371 -9.93 15.60 9.88
C LEU A 371 -11.37 15.09 9.66
N SER A 372 -12.01 14.55 10.71
CA SER A 372 -13.41 14.12 10.65
C SER A 372 -14.41 15.27 10.44
N GLN A 373 -14.11 16.49 10.90
CA GLN A 373 -14.96 17.66 10.66
C GLN A 373 -14.84 18.16 9.22
N ILE A 374 -13.64 18.11 8.64
CA ILE A 374 -13.43 18.36 7.20
C ILE A 374 -14.26 17.36 6.37
N ASP A 375 -14.25 16.07 6.71
CA ASP A 375 -15.04 15.07 5.99
C ASP A 375 -16.56 15.28 6.13
N ILE A 376 -17.04 15.79 7.27
CA ILE A 376 -18.44 16.19 7.44
C ILE A 376 -18.75 17.42 6.58
N PHE A 377 -17.90 18.44 6.59
CA PHE A 377 -18.07 19.66 5.79
C PHE A 377 -18.12 19.34 4.28
N LEU A 378 -17.18 18.55 3.77
CA LEU A 378 -17.15 18.15 2.35
C LEU A 378 -18.39 17.32 1.97
N ALA A 379 -18.83 16.41 2.84
CA ALA A 379 -20.05 15.63 2.61
C ALA A 379 -21.33 16.48 2.65
N GLN A 380 -21.35 17.59 3.41
CA GLN A 380 -22.43 18.57 3.37
C GLN A 380 -22.36 19.43 2.11
N LEU A 381 -21.17 19.91 1.72
CA LEU A 381 -20.96 20.71 0.51
C LEU A 381 -21.47 19.98 -0.75
N GLN A 382 -21.10 18.70 -0.90
CA GLN A 382 -21.55 17.84 -2.00
C GLN A 382 -23.07 17.63 -2.03
N ARG A 383 -23.74 17.59 -0.86
CA ARG A 383 -25.21 17.52 -0.76
C ARG A 383 -25.87 18.87 -1.07
N GLY A 384 -25.22 19.97 -0.69
CA GLY A 384 -25.64 21.34 -1.04
C GLY A 384 -25.76 21.54 -2.55
N SER A 385 -24.83 21.00 -3.34
CA SER A 385 -24.89 20.98 -4.81
C SER A 385 -26.11 20.24 -5.39
N THR A 386 -26.83 19.45 -4.58
CA THR A 386 -28.10 18.77 -4.95
C THR A 386 -29.35 19.44 -4.37
N GLY A 387 -29.22 20.64 -3.77
CA GLY A 387 -30.33 21.53 -3.42
C GLY A 387 -30.86 21.43 -1.98
N ALA A 388 -30.11 20.86 -1.04
CA ALA A 388 -30.62 20.50 0.29
C ALA A 388 -29.78 20.97 1.51
N SER A 389 -28.88 21.94 1.37
CA SER A 389 -28.08 22.47 2.49
C SER A 389 -28.09 23.99 2.51
N SER A 390 -28.37 24.59 3.68
CA SER A 390 -28.42 26.05 3.80
C SER A 390 -27.00 26.62 4.01
N PRO A 391 -26.65 27.77 3.39
CA PRO A 391 -25.34 28.40 3.62
C PRO A 391 -25.09 28.79 5.09
N ALA A 392 -26.15 28.96 5.88
CA ALA A 392 -26.07 29.34 7.29
C ALA A 392 -25.44 28.26 8.19
N GLU A 393 -25.48 26.98 7.80
CA GLU A 393 -24.88 25.88 8.56
C GLU A 393 -23.41 25.62 8.17
N LEU A 394 -23.03 25.93 6.93
CA LEU A 394 -21.68 25.68 6.41
C LEU A 394 -20.65 26.69 6.94
N VAL A 395 -21.00 27.97 7.06
CA VAL A 395 -20.05 29.01 7.50
C VAL A 395 -19.56 28.78 8.95
N PRO A 396 -20.41 28.49 9.95
CA PRO A 396 -19.93 28.19 11.30
C PRO A 396 -19.01 26.95 11.35
N LEU A 397 -19.31 25.91 10.55
CA LEU A 397 -18.46 24.72 10.48
C LEU A 397 -17.10 25.03 9.82
N GLN A 398 -17.08 25.85 8.76
CA GLN A 398 -15.83 26.32 8.15
C GLN A 398 -14.98 27.10 9.16
N THR A 399 -15.55 28.08 9.87
CA THR A 399 -14.82 28.84 10.91
C THR A 399 -14.27 27.91 11.99
N THR A 400 -15.07 26.95 12.46
CA THR A 400 -14.66 25.93 13.46
C THR A 400 -13.44 25.12 12.98
N ILE A 401 -13.41 24.74 11.70
CA ILE A 401 -12.30 23.99 11.10
C ILE A 401 -11.04 24.87 11.00
N TRP A 402 -11.17 26.15 10.62
CA TRP A 402 -10.06 27.11 10.57
C TRP A 402 -9.44 27.37 11.94
N GLU A 403 -10.26 27.60 12.97
CA GLU A 403 -9.81 27.82 14.35
C GLU A 403 -9.06 26.60 14.89
N GLN A 404 -9.58 25.38 14.66
CA GLN A 404 -8.92 24.14 15.06
C GLN A 404 -7.60 23.89 14.30
N ALA A 405 -7.53 24.19 13.00
CA ALA A 405 -6.29 24.09 12.23
C ALA A 405 -5.19 24.99 12.81
N LEU A 406 -5.55 26.24 13.15
CA LEU A 406 -4.62 27.22 13.71
C LEU A 406 -4.18 26.83 15.14
N GLU A 407 -5.09 26.37 15.98
CA GLU A 407 -4.76 25.89 17.34
C GLU A 407 -3.87 24.64 17.31
N LEU A 408 -4.17 23.66 16.45
CA LEU A 408 -3.33 22.47 16.27
C LEU A 408 -1.93 22.84 15.78
N GLN A 409 -1.82 23.71 14.78
CA GLN A 409 -0.53 24.17 14.26
C GLN A 409 0.25 25.01 15.30
N THR A 410 -0.43 25.82 16.10
CA THR A 410 0.15 26.58 17.22
C THR A 410 0.68 25.65 18.30
N ARG A 411 -0.08 24.62 18.70
CA ARG A 411 0.35 23.59 19.66
C ARG A 411 1.56 22.80 19.14
N LEU A 412 1.59 22.44 17.86
CA LEU A 412 2.75 21.79 17.24
C LEU A 412 3.98 22.69 17.27
N HIS A 413 3.85 23.98 16.91
CA HIS A 413 4.94 24.95 16.97
C HIS A 413 5.46 25.15 18.41
N MET A 414 4.56 25.30 19.38
CA MET A 414 4.91 25.39 20.80
C MET A 414 5.60 24.12 21.32
N TRP A 415 5.23 22.92 20.85
CA TRP A 415 5.97 21.70 21.17
C TRP A 415 7.42 21.77 20.68
N LYS A 416 7.66 22.26 19.46
CA LYS A 416 9.01 22.41 18.91
C LYS A 416 9.85 23.35 19.79
N LEU A 417 9.32 24.56 20.06
CA LEU A 417 9.98 25.56 20.89
C LEU A 417 10.26 25.09 22.33
N MET A 418 9.36 24.30 22.93
CA MET A 418 9.47 23.90 24.33
C MET A 418 10.24 22.58 24.56
N TYR A 419 10.40 21.73 23.55
CA TYR A 419 10.94 20.37 23.72
C TYR A 419 11.99 19.93 22.69
N ALA A 420 11.93 20.42 21.45
CA ALA A 420 12.83 19.99 20.38
C ALA A 420 14.01 20.95 20.18
N ASP A 421 13.77 22.25 20.26
CA ASP A 421 14.82 23.27 20.19
C ASP A 421 15.73 23.31 21.43
N PRO A 422 15.20 23.25 22.69
CA PRO A 422 16.01 23.13 23.90
C PRO A 422 16.37 21.66 24.23
N TYR A 423 16.44 20.77 23.23
CA TYR A 423 16.68 19.34 23.49
C TYR A 423 18.08 19.11 24.10
N ALA A 424 18.14 18.44 25.25
CA ALA A 424 19.33 18.40 26.09
C ALA A 424 20.58 17.75 25.47
N LYS A 425 20.44 17.00 24.37
CA LYS A 425 21.57 16.42 23.60
C LYS A 425 22.02 17.30 22.43
N GLY A 426 21.41 18.48 22.25
CA GLY A 426 21.65 19.40 21.14
C GLY A 426 20.60 19.31 20.04
N THR A 427 20.81 20.10 18.99
CA THR A 427 19.95 20.24 17.82
C THR A 427 20.42 19.39 16.62
N PRO A 428 19.58 19.21 15.58
CA PRO A 428 20.01 18.61 14.32
C PRO A 428 21.08 19.48 13.63
N ARG A 429 21.97 18.84 12.86
CA ARG A 429 23.02 19.49 12.08
C ARG A 429 22.84 19.17 10.60
N GLU A 430 23.30 20.08 9.75
CA GLU A 430 23.34 19.88 8.31
C GLU A 430 24.72 19.37 7.90
N GLU A 431 24.77 18.29 7.12
CA GLU A 431 26.01 17.69 6.62
C GLU A 431 25.88 17.36 5.12
N LEU A 432 27.00 17.27 4.39
CA LEU A 432 26.98 16.94 2.96
C LEU A 432 26.60 15.47 2.73
N ASP A 433 25.79 15.18 1.70
CA ASP A 433 25.36 13.82 1.38
C ASP A 433 26.46 13.03 0.64
N GLU A 434 27.45 12.53 1.38
CA GLU A 434 28.51 11.69 0.81
C GLU A 434 27.95 10.37 0.23
N PRO A 435 28.25 10.01 -1.04
CA PRO A 435 27.73 8.80 -1.67
C PRO A 435 28.12 7.53 -0.90
N SER A 436 27.13 6.79 -0.37
CA SER A 436 27.39 5.57 0.38
C SER A 436 27.52 4.36 -0.53
N ALA A 437 28.54 3.52 -0.27
CA ALA A 437 28.82 2.30 -1.02
C ALA A 437 27.70 1.23 -0.94
N ASP A 438 26.70 1.42 -0.06
CA ASP A 438 25.53 0.56 0.05
C ASP A 438 24.36 0.96 -0.87
N GLY A 439 24.53 1.99 -1.71
CA GLY A 439 23.56 2.40 -2.73
C GLY A 439 22.35 3.15 -2.18
N PHE A 440 22.50 3.91 -1.09
CA PHE A 440 21.47 4.83 -0.62
C PHE A 440 21.22 5.93 -1.69
N PRO A 441 19.96 6.24 -2.06
CA PRO A 441 19.68 7.27 -3.05
C PRO A 441 20.06 8.66 -2.51
N VAL A 442 20.73 9.49 -3.30
CA VAL A 442 21.12 10.86 -2.89
C VAL A 442 19.92 11.79 -3.03
N PHE A 443 19.50 12.43 -1.93
CA PHE A 443 18.34 13.32 -1.98
C PHE A 443 18.68 14.59 -2.77
N ARG A 444 17.91 14.83 -3.84
CA ARG A 444 17.94 16.08 -4.60
C ARG A 444 16.60 16.77 -4.47
N CYS A 445 16.64 18.07 -4.23
CA CYS A 445 15.47 18.91 -4.16
C CYS A 445 15.66 20.15 -5.03
N ARG A 446 14.55 20.73 -5.49
CA ARG A 446 14.56 22.05 -6.12
C ARG A 446 14.72 23.14 -5.05
N ASP A 447 15.70 24.02 -5.22
CA ASP A 447 15.78 25.25 -4.41
C ASP A 447 14.61 26.18 -4.80
N PRO A 448 13.80 26.68 -3.84
CA PRO A 448 12.58 27.42 -4.15
C PRO A 448 12.81 28.84 -4.68
N ASN A 449 14.04 29.38 -4.61
CA ASN A 449 14.36 30.74 -5.02
C ASN A 449 14.95 30.81 -6.43
N THR A 450 15.81 29.83 -6.77
CA THR A 450 16.56 29.73 -8.02
C THR A 450 15.98 28.71 -8.99
N LEU A 451 15.06 27.85 -8.51
CA LEU A 451 14.48 26.71 -9.23
C LEU A 451 15.49 25.66 -9.73
N GLN A 452 16.76 25.73 -9.28
CA GLN A 452 17.78 24.74 -9.62
C GLN A 452 17.61 23.46 -8.79
N VAL A 453 17.96 22.32 -9.38
CA VAL A 453 17.97 21.02 -8.72
C VAL A 453 19.35 20.77 -8.14
N LEU A 454 19.43 20.68 -6.81
CA LEU A 454 20.69 20.52 -6.08
C LEU A 454 20.64 19.31 -5.13
N PRO A 455 21.77 18.63 -4.86
CA PRO A 455 21.86 17.70 -3.74
C PRO A 455 21.57 18.43 -2.43
N ALA A 456 20.68 17.89 -1.62
CA ALA A 456 20.37 18.45 -0.31
C ALA A 456 21.43 18.04 0.72
N GLN A 457 21.72 18.92 1.67
CA GLN A 457 22.45 18.53 2.88
C GLN A 457 21.57 17.58 3.71
N ILE A 458 22.09 16.46 4.18
CA ILE A 458 21.38 15.54 5.09
C ILE A 458 21.24 16.15 6.49
N LEU A 459 20.26 15.69 7.25
CA LEU A 459 20.07 16.07 8.65
C LEU A 459 20.58 14.96 9.57
N VAL A 460 21.60 15.30 10.36
CA VAL A 460 22.24 14.41 11.35
C VAL A 460 21.81 14.83 12.75
N TYR A 461 21.44 13.86 13.58
CA TYR A 461 20.81 14.10 14.88
C TYR A 461 21.65 13.57 16.06
N PRO A 462 21.49 14.13 17.27
CA PRO A 462 22.10 13.58 18.48
C PRO A 462 21.60 12.17 18.83
N ASP A 463 20.34 11.85 18.51
CA ASP A 463 19.78 10.50 18.59
C ASP A 463 18.56 10.28 17.68
N ILE A 464 18.10 9.03 17.66
CA ILE A 464 16.96 8.55 16.86
C ILE A 464 15.61 9.04 17.43
N LEU A 465 15.54 9.38 18.72
CA LEU A 465 14.31 9.88 19.34
C LEU A 465 14.00 11.30 18.85
N LEU A 466 14.99 12.21 18.83
CA LEU A 466 14.81 13.54 18.24
C LEU A 466 14.59 13.45 16.72
N ALA A 467 15.30 12.58 16.01
CA ALA A 467 15.11 12.37 14.57
C ALA A 467 13.67 11.90 14.24
N THR A 468 13.15 10.93 14.99
CA THR A 468 11.78 10.42 14.84
C THR A 468 10.76 11.50 15.21
N ALA A 469 10.96 12.20 16.33
CA ALA A 469 10.04 13.23 16.79
C ALA A 469 9.97 14.44 15.83
N MET A 470 11.10 14.89 15.28
CA MET A 470 11.13 15.97 14.29
C MET A 470 10.47 15.57 12.97
N CYS A 471 10.72 14.36 12.46
CA CYS A 471 10.04 13.87 11.27
C CYS A 471 8.54 13.69 11.47
N PHE A 472 8.12 13.25 12.66
CA PHE A 472 6.71 13.17 13.01
C PHE A 472 6.09 14.57 13.16
N TYR A 473 6.80 15.55 13.71
CA TYR A 473 6.35 16.94 13.80
C TYR A 473 6.10 17.55 12.40
N TRP A 474 7.04 17.38 11.47
CA TRP A 474 6.84 17.82 10.09
C TRP A 474 5.67 17.08 9.43
N ALA A 475 5.53 15.76 9.64
CA ALA A 475 4.41 15.00 9.13
C ALA A 475 3.06 15.48 9.69
N LEU A 476 2.96 15.78 10.99
CA LEU A 476 1.71 16.30 11.58
C LEU A 476 1.37 17.69 11.06
N GLY A 477 2.34 18.60 10.94
CA GLY A 477 2.12 19.93 10.35
C GLY A 477 1.66 19.86 8.88
N LEU A 478 2.20 18.91 8.12
CA LEU A 478 1.71 18.57 6.78
C LEU A 478 0.26 18.08 6.83
N VAL A 479 -0.07 17.12 7.69
CA VAL A 479 -1.43 16.56 7.79
C VAL A 479 -2.48 17.59 8.22
N VAL A 480 -2.12 18.56 9.07
CA VAL A 480 -3.01 19.68 9.43
C VAL A 480 -3.21 20.65 8.25
N SER A 481 -2.22 20.77 7.35
CA SER A 481 -2.17 21.79 6.28
C SER A 481 -2.41 21.29 4.85
N ALA A 482 -2.53 19.98 4.64
CA ALA A 482 -2.64 19.32 3.34
C ALA A 482 -4.09 18.92 3.03
N THR A 483 -5.04 19.83 3.24
CA THR A 483 -6.43 19.60 2.83
C THR A 483 -6.56 19.87 1.33
N ASP A 484 -6.71 18.80 0.55
CA ASP A 484 -6.70 18.85 -0.93
C ASP A 484 -7.90 19.59 -1.54
N ASP A 485 -8.87 19.93 -0.71
CA ASP A 485 -10.03 20.79 -0.98
C ASP A 485 -9.71 22.29 -1.00
N GLY A 486 -8.50 22.69 -0.57
CA GLY A 486 -8.13 24.10 -0.40
C GLY A 486 -8.85 24.81 0.76
N LEU A 487 -9.57 24.06 1.61
CA LEU A 487 -10.41 24.61 2.68
C LEU A 487 -9.59 25.33 3.76
N THR A 488 -8.40 24.81 4.09
CA THR A 488 -7.52 25.33 5.16
C THR A 488 -6.05 25.10 4.81
N SER A 489 -5.23 26.15 4.84
CA SER A 489 -3.77 26.05 4.61
C SER A 489 -3.01 26.89 5.64
N VAL A 490 -2.85 26.36 6.86
CA VAL A 490 -2.11 27.03 7.96
C VAL A 490 -0.58 27.01 7.80
N LEU A 491 -0.04 26.19 6.90
CA LEU A 491 1.31 26.32 6.35
C LEU A 491 1.26 26.80 4.90
N GLY A 492 2.15 27.73 4.55
CA GLY A 492 2.38 28.16 3.16
C GLY A 492 2.94 27.04 2.28
N LEU A 493 2.84 27.19 0.96
CA LEU A 493 3.34 26.20 -0.01
C LEU A 493 4.84 25.89 0.19
N THR A 494 5.66 26.93 0.38
CA THR A 494 7.10 26.80 0.64
C THR A 494 7.39 26.06 1.95
N GLU A 495 6.59 26.28 3.00
CA GLU A 495 6.76 25.60 4.28
C GLU A 495 6.37 24.12 4.19
N ARG A 496 5.24 23.81 3.52
CA ARG A 496 4.84 22.42 3.25
C ARG A 496 5.92 21.68 2.45
N TYR A 497 6.43 22.31 1.39
CA TYR A 497 7.55 21.76 0.63
C TYR A 497 8.80 21.54 1.49
N GLN A 498 9.19 22.51 2.33
CA GLN A 498 10.33 22.38 3.24
C GLN A 498 10.13 21.28 4.30
N TYR A 499 8.92 21.10 4.82
CA TYR A 499 8.59 20.06 5.80
C TYR A 499 8.74 18.66 5.18
N ALA A 500 8.24 18.45 3.96
CA ALA A 500 8.41 17.20 3.24
C ALA A 500 9.89 16.96 2.87
N CYS A 501 10.62 18.00 2.43
CA CYS A 501 12.05 17.91 2.17
C CYS A 501 12.84 17.57 3.44
N ASN A 502 12.53 18.16 4.60
CA ASN A 502 13.20 17.85 5.85
C ASN A 502 13.02 16.38 6.28
N ILE A 503 11.85 15.78 6.02
CA ILE A 503 11.64 14.33 6.22
C ILE A 503 12.57 13.52 5.30
N CYS A 504 12.71 13.91 4.03
CA CYS A 504 13.63 13.26 3.07
C CYS A 504 15.10 13.38 3.51
N ARG A 505 15.54 14.57 3.90
CA ARG A 505 16.90 14.87 4.41
C ARG A 505 17.27 14.07 5.66
N SER A 506 16.26 13.69 6.46
CA SER A 506 16.42 12.89 7.69
C SER A 506 16.49 11.38 7.44
N ALA A 507 16.06 10.92 6.26
CA ALA A 507 15.88 9.50 5.99
C ALA A 507 17.20 8.72 6.09
N LYS A 508 18.32 9.26 5.57
CA LYS A 508 19.63 8.59 5.60
C LYS A 508 20.10 8.31 7.02
N TYR A 509 20.10 9.33 7.88
CA TYR A 509 20.44 9.20 9.30
C TYR A 509 19.55 8.16 9.99
N LEU A 510 18.23 8.25 9.81
CA LEU A 510 17.28 7.34 10.43
C LEU A 510 17.50 5.88 9.98
N ILE A 511 17.63 5.63 8.69
CA ILE A 511 17.75 4.27 8.12
C ILE A 511 19.11 3.64 8.41
N GLN A 512 20.16 4.44 8.61
CA GLN A 512 21.49 3.96 9.05
C GLN A 512 21.56 3.64 10.54
N ASN A 513 20.76 4.32 11.39
CA ASN A 513 20.86 4.19 12.85
C ASN A 513 19.72 3.38 13.50
N ILE A 514 18.55 3.25 12.86
CA ILE A 514 17.40 2.52 13.42
C ILE A 514 17.60 0.99 13.31
N PRO A 515 17.40 0.22 14.39
CA PRO A 515 17.76 -1.20 14.42
C PRO A 515 16.63 -2.10 13.91
N GLY A 516 17.01 -3.10 13.11
CA GLY A 516 16.12 -4.19 12.70
C GLY A 516 14.81 -3.70 12.09
N CYS A 517 13.69 -4.11 12.66
CA CYS A 517 12.36 -3.80 12.16
C CYS A 517 11.74 -2.54 12.78
N LEU A 518 12.41 -1.83 13.71
CA LEU A 518 11.91 -0.55 14.24
C LEU A 518 11.78 0.54 13.16
N VAL A 519 12.36 0.34 11.98
CA VAL A 519 12.09 1.12 10.76
C VAL A 519 10.59 1.26 10.45
N SER A 520 9.71 0.34 10.91
CA SER A 520 8.25 0.48 10.77
C SER A 520 7.69 1.79 11.34
N ARG A 521 8.38 2.41 12.32
CA ARG A 521 8.03 3.76 12.83
C ARG A 521 8.08 4.84 11.74
N LEU A 522 8.88 4.63 10.69
CA LEU A 522 9.06 5.59 9.58
C LEU A 522 7.95 5.50 8.53
N MET A 523 7.12 4.44 8.52
CA MET A 523 6.13 4.20 7.46
C MET A 523 5.20 5.39 7.22
N PHE A 524 4.67 5.96 8.31
CA PHE A 524 3.72 7.08 8.26
C PHE A 524 4.38 8.37 7.76
N MET A 525 5.44 8.83 8.43
CA MET A 525 6.14 10.07 8.08
C MET A 525 6.67 10.06 6.64
N LEU A 526 7.22 8.93 6.17
CA LEU A 526 7.65 8.78 4.78
C LEU A 526 6.46 8.79 3.81
N ARG A 527 5.34 8.14 4.14
CA ARG A 527 4.13 8.22 3.29
C ARG A 527 3.57 9.63 3.22
N THR A 528 3.51 10.37 4.34
CA THR A 528 3.07 11.78 4.36
C THR A 528 3.95 12.68 3.48
N ALA A 529 5.27 12.51 3.52
CA ALA A 529 6.18 13.25 2.64
C ALA A 529 5.96 12.88 1.16
N PHE A 530 5.84 11.58 0.84
CA PHE A 530 5.56 11.10 -0.51
C PHE A 530 4.22 11.63 -1.07
N ASP A 531 3.14 11.62 -0.27
CA ASP A 531 1.85 12.18 -0.66
C ASP A 531 1.95 13.70 -0.85
N THR A 532 2.78 14.42 -0.07
CA THR A 532 2.92 15.88 -0.20
C THR A 532 3.47 16.31 -1.56
N PHE A 533 4.28 15.48 -2.22
CA PHE A 533 4.82 15.78 -3.55
C PHE A 533 3.86 15.40 -4.69
N SER A 534 3.81 16.24 -5.72
CA SER A 534 3.08 15.98 -6.97
C SER A 534 3.80 14.94 -7.83
N ASP A 535 3.08 14.29 -8.74
CA ASP A 535 3.68 13.34 -9.68
C ASP A 535 4.61 14.07 -10.67
N GLY A 536 5.74 13.44 -11.03
CA GLY A 536 6.80 14.08 -11.82
C GLY A 536 7.72 15.02 -11.03
N MET A 537 7.57 15.12 -9.70
CA MET A 537 8.56 15.77 -8.83
C MET A 537 9.72 14.80 -8.51
N ILE A 538 10.95 15.27 -8.66
CA ILE A 538 12.18 14.49 -8.36
C ILE A 538 12.24 14.05 -6.89
N GLU A 539 11.60 14.80 -6.00
CA GLU A 539 11.51 14.50 -4.59
C GLU A 539 10.60 13.27 -4.35
N LYS A 540 9.59 13.07 -5.21
CA LYS A 540 8.71 11.88 -5.20
C LYS A 540 9.37 10.66 -5.86
N GLU A 541 10.19 10.89 -6.88
CA GLU A 541 11.04 9.87 -7.50
C GLU A 541 12.06 9.35 -6.48
N PHE A 542 12.80 10.24 -5.80
CA PHE A 542 13.66 9.90 -4.67
C PHE A 542 12.92 9.09 -3.59
N MET A 543 11.73 9.53 -3.18
CA MET A 543 10.94 8.79 -2.19
C MET A 543 10.53 7.39 -2.69
N THR A 544 10.30 7.22 -3.99
CA THR A 544 10.04 5.91 -4.60
C THR A 544 11.28 5.02 -4.58
N GLU A 545 12.45 5.55 -4.93
CA GLU A 545 13.72 4.84 -4.81
C GLU A 545 14.04 4.46 -3.35
N LEU A 546 13.80 5.38 -2.41
CA LEU A 546 13.97 5.18 -0.98
C LEU A 546 13.06 4.05 -0.44
N PHE A 547 11.80 4.03 -0.84
CA PHE A 547 10.87 2.95 -0.49
C PHE A 547 11.36 1.57 -0.99
N LEU A 548 11.84 1.50 -2.24
CA LEU A 548 12.42 0.28 -2.81
C LEU A 548 13.77 -0.10 -2.16
N TYR A 549 14.57 0.89 -1.77
CA TYR A 549 15.83 0.70 -1.04
C TYR A 549 15.59 0.11 0.34
N ILE A 550 14.70 0.70 1.16
CA ILE A 550 14.35 0.17 2.49
C ILE A 550 13.78 -1.24 2.38
N GLY A 551 12.84 -1.45 1.46
CA GLY A 551 12.18 -2.74 1.26
C GLY A 551 13.13 -3.87 0.86
N ARG A 552 14.20 -3.56 0.12
CA ARG A 552 15.30 -4.50 -0.20
C ARG A 552 16.28 -4.66 0.95
N LYS A 553 16.89 -3.57 1.43
CA LYS A 553 18.00 -3.58 2.41
C LYS A 553 17.61 -4.15 3.76
N LEU A 554 16.37 -3.93 4.21
CA LEU A 554 15.85 -4.42 5.49
C LEU A 554 14.86 -5.59 5.31
N GLU A 555 14.75 -6.13 4.08
CA GLU A 555 13.92 -7.30 3.74
C GLU A 555 12.47 -7.17 4.25
N PHE A 556 11.93 -5.94 4.20
CA PHE A 556 10.66 -5.56 4.83
C PHE A 556 9.66 -5.05 3.78
N PRO A 557 8.82 -5.93 3.18
CA PRO A 557 8.06 -5.61 1.98
C PRO A 557 7.09 -4.42 2.08
N VAL A 558 6.72 -3.99 3.29
CA VAL A 558 5.79 -2.87 3.50
C VAL A 558 6.33 -1.53 2.98
N PHE A 559 7.65 -1.39 2.83
CA PHE A 559 8.22 -0.23 2.15
C PHE A 559 8.15 -0.35 0.64
N SER A 560 8.32 -1.56 0.08
CA SER A 560 8.19 -1.82 -1.38
C SER A 560 6.80 -1.53 -1.95
N ASN A 561 5.76 -1.40 -1.12
CA ASN A 561 4.42 -0.98 -1.54
C ASN A 561 4.13 0.52 -1.29
N GLN A 562 5.17 1.33 -1.10
CA GLN A 562 5.10 2.76 -0.78
C GLN A 562 4.28 3.06 0.50
N CYS A 563 4.28 2.13 1.47
CA CYS A 563 3.55 2.24 2.74
C CYS A 563 2.08 2.65 2.57
N THR A 564 1.39 2.16 1.53
CA THR A 564 -0.01 2.55 1.19
C THR A 564 -1.00 2.41 2.35
N SER A 565 -0.80 1.45 3.25
CA SER A 565 -1.58 1.28 4.49
C SER A 565 -1.47 2.44 5.50
N SER A 566 -0.60 3.42 5.24
CA SER A 566 -0.39 4.63 6.04
C SER A 566 -0.76 5.92 5.31
N SER A 567 -1.39 5.84 4.13
CA SER A 567 -1.95 7.00 3.41
C SER A 567 -3.12 7.61 4.20
N ILE A 568 -3.15 8.93 4.34
CA ILE A 568 -4.33 9.67 4.85
C ILE A 568 -5.25 10.12 3.71
N ARG A 569 -4.72 10.17 2.48
CA ARG A 569 -5.54 10.35 1.27
C ARG A 569 -6.25 9.05 0.95
N ASP A 570 -7.56 9.14 0.79
CA ASP A 570 -8.40 8.05 0.32
C ASP A 570 -8.25 7.93 -1.20
N GLU A 571 -7.55 6.88 -1.67
CA GLU A 571 -7.28 6.62 -3.10
C GLU A 571 -8.56 6.31 -3.93
N ASN A 572 -9.75 6.52 -3.37
CA ASN A 572 -11.07 6.28 -3.98
C ASN A 572 -11.98 7.54 -4.03
N ARG A 573 -11.44 8.74 -3.77
CA ARG A 573 -12.16 10.02 -3.99
C ARG A 573 -11.83 10.64 -5.35
#